data_AF-A0A536NZ35-F1
#
_entry.id   AF-A0A536NZ35-F1
#
_cell.length_a   1.000
_cell.length_b   1.000
_cell.length_c   1.000
_cell.angle_alpha   90.00
_cell.angle_beta   90.00
_cell.angle_gamma   90.00
#
_symmetry.space_group_name_H-M   'P 1'
#
loop_
_entity.id
_entity.type
_entity.pdbx_description
1 polymer ?
#
loop_
_entity_poly.entity_id
_entity_poly.type
_entity_poly.pdbx_seq_one_letter_code
_entity_poly.pdbx_strand_id
1 'polypeptide(L)' 'MDLEVFETRRRGDAADRAATAGDRLVIAVGGDGTAHEVVNGLLRRPGNGSPRFGALLRAGTAGDLARSLPSPS' A
#
# COMPACT_ATOMS: atom_id res chain seq x y z
N MET A 1 -3.26 -8.05 -18.07
CA MET A 1 -2.51 -7.57 -16.90
C MET A 1 -2.78 -8.56 -15.79
N ASP A 2 -1.74 -9.09 -15.15
CA ASP A 2 -1.93 -10.03 -14.03
C ASP A 2 -2.27 -9.25 -12.76
N LEU A 3 -3.35 -9.65 -12.09
CA LEU A 3 -3.81 -9.09 -10.83
C LEU A 3 -3.73 -10.17 -9.75
N GLU A 4 -3.04 -9.87 -8.67
CA GLU A 4 -2.99 -10.71 -7.47
C GLU A 4 -3.62 -9.93 -6.31
N VAL A 5 -4.57 -10.56 -5.61
CA VAL A 5 -5.22 -9.98 -4.43
C VAL A 5 -4.76 -10.73 -3.19
N PHE A 6 -4.30 -9.99 -2.18
CA PHE A 6 -3.84 -10.53 -0.92
C PHE A 6 -4.59 -9.86 0.24
N GLU A 7 -5.33 -10.66 1.01
CA GLU A 7 -6.02 -10.19 2.20
C GLU A 7 -5.09 -10.24 3.42
N THR A 8 -4.98 -9.12 4.13
CA THR A 8 -4.25 -9.06 5.41
C THR A 8 -5.12 -9.60 6.54
N ARG A 9 -4.52 -10.34 7.47
CA ARG A 9 -5.21 -10.93 8.62
C ARG A 9 -4.75 -10.35 9.95
N ARG A 10 -3.53 -9.81 9.97
CA ARG A 10 -2.92 -9.20 11.15
C ARG A 10 -1.99 -8.06 10.74
N ARG A 11 -1.59 -7.28 11.75
CA ARG A 11 -0.58 -6.22 11.62
C ARG A 11 0.73 -6.80 11.05
N GLY A 12 1.31 -6.10 10.08
CA GLY A 12 2.57 -6.48 9.43
C GLY A 12 2.41 -7.26 8.14
N ASP A 13 1.27 -7.92 7.91
CA ASP A 13 1.06 -8.74 6.71
C ASP A 13 1.21 -7.91 5.42
N ALA A 14 0.74 -6.65 5.42
CA ALA A 14 0.86 -5.79 4.23
C ALA A 14 2.31 -5.41 3.96
N ALA A 15 3.10 -5.15 5.00
CA ALA A 15 4.51 -4.81 4.89
C ALA A 15 5.33 -6.00 4.36
N ASP A 16 5.08 -7.20 4.90
CA ASP A 16 5.78 -8.42 4.50
C ASP A 16 5.48 -8.77 3.03
N ARG A 17 4.21 -8.63 2.61
CA ARG A 17 3.84 -8.85 1.20
C ARG A 17 4.46 -7.81 0.27
N ALA A 18 4.45 -6.54 0.67
CA ALA A 18 4.99 -5.44 -0.13
C ALA A 18 6.51 -5.51 -0.30
N ALA A 19 7.25 -6.00 0.70
CA ALA A 19 8.69 -6.22 0.63
C ALA A 19 9.11 -7.25 -0.42
N THR A 20 8.18 -8.09 -0.90
CA THR A 20 8.44 -9.12 -1.90
C THR A 20 7.75 -8.84 -3.24
N ALA A 21 7.20 -7.63 -3.43
CA ALA A 21 6.42 -7.28 -4.61
C ALA A 21 7.25 -7.18 -5.92
N GLY A 22 8.57 -7.04 -5.83
CA GLY A 22 9.44 -6.75 -6.98
C GLY A 22 9.05 -5.42 -7.64
N ASP A 23 9.11 -5.30 -8.96
CA ASP A 23 8.77 -4.03 -9.63
C ASP A 23 7.27 -3.78 -9.81
N ARG A 24 6.40 -4.64 -9.26
CA ARG A 24 4.94 -4.51 -9.43
C ARG A 24 4.40 -3.22 -8.83
N LEU A 25 3.32 -2.71 -9.42
CA LEU A 25 2.46 -1.73 -8.78
C LEU A 25 1.75 -2.41 -7.60
N VAL A 26 1.86 -1.84 -6.41
CA VAL A 26 1.12 -2.29 -5.24
C VAL A 26 0.02 -1.28 -4.90
N ILE A 27 -1.22 -1.77 -4.81
CA ILE A 27 -2.38 -0.96 -4.43
C ILE A 27 -2.81 -1.36 -3.02
N ALA A 28 -2.69 -0.45 -2.06
CA ALA A 28 -3.24 -0.65 -0.72
C ALA A 28 -4.75 -0.37 -0.74
N VAL A 29 -5.57 -1.32 -0.28
CA VAL A 29 -7.02 -1.14 -0.14
C VAL A 29 -7.36 -1.23 1.35
N GLY A 30 -7.71 -0.10 1.97
CA GLY A 30 -7.87 -0.07 3.44
C GLY A 30 -7.87 1.34 4.01
N GLY A 31 -7.26 1.52 5.18
CA GLY A 31 -7.05 2.84 5.80
C GLY A 31 -5.57 3.25 5.80
N ASP A 32 -5.28 4.34 6.48
CA ASP A 32 -3.92 4.90 6.58
C ASP A 32 -2.91 3.89 7.15
N GLY A 33 -3.34 3.06 8.11
CA GLY A 33 -2.50 1.98 8.66
C GLY A 33 -2.09 0.94 7.60
N THR A 34 -3.00 0.58 6.69
CA THR A 34 -2.70 -0.34 5.58
C THR A 34 -1.73 0.29 4.60
N ALA A 35 -1.95 1.56 4.22
CA ALA A 35 -1.05 2.30 3.34
C ALA A 35 0.35 2.45 3.97
N HIS A 36 0.41 2.76 5.27
CA HIS A 36 1.64 2.86 6.04
C HIS A 36 2.44 1.55 6.03
N GLU A 37 1.79 0.41 6.26
CA GLU A 37 2.47 -0.89 6.20
C GLU A 37 3.01 -1.18 4.80
N VAL A 38 2.20 -0.95 3.75
CA VAL A 38 2.64 -1.20 2.37
C VAL A 38 3.84 -0.33 1.99
N VAL A 39 3.80 0.98 2.28
CA VAL A 39 4.91 1.90 1.99
C VAL A 39 6.18 1.45 2.72
N ASN A 40 6.08 1.13 4.01
CA ASN A 40 7.23 0.65 4.76
C ASN A 40 7.77 -0.68 4.25
N GLY A 41 6.92 -1.58 3.76
CA GLY A 41 7.35 -2.81 3.11
C GLY A 41 8.08 -2.56 1.79
N LEU A 42 7.53 -1.68 0.94
CA LEU A 42 8.13 -1.30 -0.34
C LEU A 42 9.52 -0.68 -0.17
N LEU A 43 9.73 0.11 0.89
CA LEU A 43 11.02 0.73 1.20
C LEU A 43 12.07 -0.25 1.73
N ARG A 44 11.69 -1.47 2.12
CA ARG A 44 12.63 -2.54 2.51
C ARG A 44 13.17 -3.34 1.33
N ARG A 45 12.64 -3.12 0.11
CA ARG A 45 13.03 -3.90 -1.06
C ARG A 45 14.49 -3.62 -1.43
N PRO A 46 15.26 -4.65 -1.82
CA PRO A 46 16.58 -4.45 -2.38
C PRO A 46 16.48 -3.79 -3.77
N GLY A 47 17.33 -2.79 -4.03
CA GLY A 47 17.43 -2.12 -5.33
C GLY A 47 17.13 -0.62 -5.28
N ASN A 48 17.44 0.06 -6.38
CA ASN A 48 17.52 1.52 -6.45
C ASN A 48 16.27 2.14 -7.11
N GLY A 49 15.33 1.30 -7.57
CA GLY A 49 14.13 1.74 -8.28
C GLY A 49 13.06 2.25 -7.32
N SER A 50 12.48 3.41 -7.63
CA SER A 50 11.35 3.93 -6.88
C SER A 50 10.15 2.97 -6.96
N PRO A 51 9.60 2.52 -5.82
CA PRO A 51 8.45 1.63 -5.82
C PRO A 51 7.22 2.31 -6.43
N ARG A 52 6.43 1.54 -7.17
CA ARG A 52 5.14 1.98 -7.69
C ARG A 52 4.06 1.66 -6.68
N PHE A 53 3.40 2.70 -6.17
CA PHE A 53 2.40 2.60 -5.11
C PHE A 53 1.14 3.38 -5.47
N GLY A 54 -0.01 2.82 -5.12
CA GLY A 54 -1.29 3.51 -5.10
C GLY A 54 -2.08 3.09 -3.86
N ALA A 55 -3.10 3.87 -3.51
CA ALA A 55 -3.97 3.56 -2.38
C ALA A 55 -5.44 3.86 -2.70
N LEU A 56 -6.31 2.91 -2.37
CA LEU A 56 -7.75 3.07 -2.30
C LEU A 56 -8.13 3.12 -0.83
N LEU A 57 -8.20 4.34 -0.31
CA LEU A 57 -8.40 4.59 1.11
C LEU A 57 -9.88 4.74 1.44
N ARG A 58 -10.33 4.06 2.50
CA ARG A 58 -11.66 4.28 3.05
C ARG A 58 -11.70 5.67 3.68
N ALA A 59 -12.69 6.48 3.31
CA ALA A 59 -13.04 7.72 3.99
C ALA A 59 -13.68 7.39 5.36
N GLY A 60 -12.84 7.00 6.33
CA GLY A 60 -13.22 6.80 7.74
C GLY A 60 -12.80 7.97 8.62
N THR A 61 -13.04 7.86 9.93
CA THR A 61 -12.62 8.87 10.92
C THR A 61 -11.12 9.19 10.86
N ALA A 62 -10.28 8.17 10.66
CA ALA A 62 -8.82 8.27 10.54
C ALA A 62 -8.30 8.13 9.10
N GLY A 63 -9.02 8.67 8.11
CA GLY A 63 -8.61 8.72 6.70
C GLY A 63 -7.90 10.02 6.35
N ASP A 64 -6.83 10.36 7.08
CA ASP A 64 -6.11 11.62 6.89
C ASP A 64 -5.37 11.62 5.56
N LEU A 65 -4.82 10.47 5.15
CA LEU A 65 -4.15 10.33 3.86
C LEU A 65 -5.15 10.50 2.70
N ALA A 66 -6.40 10.04 2.87
CA ALA A 66 -7.47 10.23 1.88
C ALA A 66 -7.93 11.69 1.77
N ARG A 67 -7.91 12.44 2.88
CA ARG A 67 -8.27 13.88 2.92
C ARG A 67 -7.16 14.79 2.42
N SER A 68 -5.90 14.38 2.60
CA SER A 68 -4.73 15.23 2.35
C SER A 68 -4.21 15.13 0.92
N LEU A 69 -4.53 14.05 0.21
CA LEU A 69 -4.07 13.82 -1.16
C LEU A 69 -5.17 14.13 -2.17
N PRO A 70 -4.85 14.82 -3.29
CA PRO A 70 -5.78 14.95 -4.39
C PRO A 70 -6.10 13.56 -4.92
N SER A 71 -7.37 13.21 -4.94
CA SER A 71 -7.88 11.97 -5.50
C SER A 71 -8.73 12.26 -6.74
N PRO A 72 -8.67 11.39 -7.76
CA PRO A 72 -9.63 11.46 -8.85
C PRO A 72 -11.04 11.22 -8.31
N SER A 73 -11.99 12.02 -8.80
CA SER A 73 -13.44 11.91 -8.53
C SER A 73 -14.06 10.67 -9.16
#